data_AF-A0A534CCH3-F1
#
_entry.id   AF-A0A534CCH3-F1
#
_cell.length_a   1.000
_cell.length_b   1.000
_cell.length_c   1.000
_cell.angle_alpha   90.00
_cell.angle_beta   90.00
_cell.angle_gamma   90.00
#
_symmetry.space_group_name_H-M   'P 1'
#
loop_
_entity.id
_entity.type
_entity.pdbx_description
1 polymer ?
#
loop_
_entity_poly.entity_id
_entity_poly.type
_entity_poly.pdbx_seq_one_letter_code
_entity_poly.pdbx_strand_id
1 'polypeptide(L)' 'MSPGTDRDNDAARHERSIRSLTDGSDASLDRVRGLFTVEFARLERGAKVRGYLHVLTTSKVRSMLYRTGEARRPK' A
#
# COMPACT_ATOMS: atom_id res chain seq x y z
N MET A 1 6.94 -23.62 -11.19
CA MET A 1 6.88 -22.39 -10.38
C MET A 1 6.27 -22.76 -9.04
N SER A 2 7.00 -22.55 -7.94
CA SER A 2 6.56 -22.94 -6.60
C SER A 2 5.58 -21.90 -6.04
N PRO A 3 4.38 -22.27 -5.59
CA PRO A 3 3.36 -21.33 -5.13
C PRO A 3 3.72 -20.54 -3.84
N GLY A 4 4.83 -20.89 -3.16
CA GLY A 4 5.33 -20.15 -1.99
C GLY A 4 6.01 -18.82 -2.34
N THR A 5 6.77 -18.76 -3.44
CA THR A 5 7.58 -17.58 -3.78
C THR A 5 6.76 -16.35 -4.16
N ASP A 6 5.56 -16.52 -4.72
CA ASP A 6 4.75 -15.38 -5.18
C ASP A 6 4.11 -14.64 -4.00
N ARG A 7 3.63 -15.38 -2.98
CA ARG A 7 3.06 -14.77 -1.76
C ARG A 7 4.12 -14.09 -0.91
N ASP A 8 5.29 -14.69 -0.79
CA ASP A 8 6.40 -14.12 -0.02
C ASP A 8 6.93 -12.84 -0.69
N ASN A 9 7.00 -12.84 -2.02
CA ASN A 9 7.35 -11.64 -2.79
C ASN A 9 6.31 -10.53 -2.66
N ASP A 10 5.03 -10.86 -2.64
CA ASP A 10 3.96 -9.88 -2.47
C ASP A 10 3.97 -9.29 -1.05
N ALA A 11 4.20 -10.10 -0.01
CA ALA A 11 4.39 -9.61 1.35
C ALA A 11 5.56 -8.63 1.45
N ALA A 12 6.71 -8.96 0.85
CA ALA A 12 7.87 -8.07 0.80
C ALA A 12 7.62 -6.77 0.01
N ARG A 13 6.80 -6.82 -1.05
CA ARG A 13 6.38 -5.63 -1.82
C ARG A 13 5.42 -4.74 -1.01
N HIS A 14 4.49 -5.34 -0.28
CA HIS A 14 3.55 -4.61 0.58
C HIS A 14 4.30 -3.88 1.70
N GLU A 15 5.19 -4.59 2.40
CA GLU A 15 5.98 -4.00 3.48
C GLU A 15 6.86 -2.84 2.99
N ARG A 16 7.52 -2.98 1.82
CA ARG A 16 8.26 -1.87 1.20
C ARG A 16 7.38 -0.67 0.88
N SER A 17 6.16 -0.92 0.39
CA SER A 17 5.20 0.14 0.05
C SER A 17 4.72 0.87 1.31
N ILE A 18 4.42 0.14 2.39
CA ILE A 18 3.99 0.70 3.67
C ILE A 18 5.10 1.56 4.28
N ARG A 19 6.36 1.10 4.26
CA ARG A 19 7.50 1.90 4.74
C ARG A 19 7.67 3.17 3.93
N SER A 20 7.67 3.07 2.60
CA SER A 20 7.79 4.25 1.73
C SER A 20 6.68 5.27 1.94
N LEU A 21 5.45 4.83 2.22
CA LEU A 21 4.34 5.72 2.56
C LEU A 21 4.55 6.38 3.92
N THR A 22 5.00 5.61 4.91
CA THR A 22 5.29 6.09 6.26
C THR A 22 6.38 7.16 6.21
N ASP A 23 7.51 6.89 5.53
CA ASP A 23 8.63 7.83 5.38
C ASP A 23 8.22 9.14 4.67
N GLY A 24 7.21 9.08 3.79
CA GLY A 24 6.67 10.23 3.06
C GLY A 24 5.53 10.97 3.77
N SER A 25 5.19 10.57 4.98
CA SER A 25 4.06 11.08 5.75
C SER A 25 4.44 11.32 7.22
N ASP A 26 3.65 12.12 7.92
CA ASP A 26 3.73 12.26 9.38
C ASP A 26 2.76 11.28 10.08
N ALA A 27 2.14 10.35 9.32
CA ALA A 27 1.27 9.31 9.86
C ALA A 27 2.07 8.18 10.51
N SER A 28 1.49 7.58 11.56
CA SER A 28 2.10 6.43 12.22
C SER A 28 2.13 5.19 11.33
N LEU A 29 3.11 4.31 11.54
CA LEU A 29 3.22 3.04 10.80
C LEU A 29 1.94 2.21 10.88
N ASP A 30 1.31 2.14 12.06
CA ASP A 30 0.07 1.40 12.27
C ASP A 30 -1.10 2.00 11.47
N ARG A 31 -1.17 3.34 11.39
CA ARG A 31 -2.18 4.03 10.58
C ARG A 31 -2.00 3.69 9.11
N VAL A 32 -0.78 3.81 8.59
CA VAL A 32 -0.46 3.52 7.18
C VAL A 32 -0.72 2.05 6.86
N ARG A 33 -0.33 1.12 7.74
CA ARG A 33 -0.58 -0.32 7.58
C ARG A 33 -2.07 -0.64 7.58
N GLY A 34 -2.85 0.00 8.46
CA GLY A 34 -4.32 -0.14 8.48
C GLY A 34 -4.96 0.33 7.18
N LEU A 35 -4.59 1.52 6.70
CA LEU A 35 -5.08 2.06 5.43
C LEU A 35 -4.72 1.16 4.23
N PHE A 36 -3.46 0.70 4.18
CA PHE A 36 -2.99 -0.19 3.13
C PHE A 36 -3.76 -1.51 3.12
N THR A 37 -3.96 -2.13 4.28
CA THR A 37 -4.67 -3.42 4.40
C THR A 37 -6.12 -3.30 3.94
N VAL A 38 -6.82 -2.26 4.39
CA VAL A 38 -8.23 -2.03 4.01
C VAL A 38 -8.37 -1.75 2.52
N GLU A 39 -7.54 -0.86 1.95
CA GLU A 39 -7.62 -0.54 0.51
C GLU A 39 -7.14 -1.70 -0.36
N PHE A 40 -6.12 -2.46 0.04
CA PHE A 40 -5.68 -3.64 -0.69
C PHE A 40 -6.79 -4.68 -0.77
N ALA A 41 -7.41 -5.02 0.37
CA ALA A 41 -8.53 -5.96 0.41
C ALA A 41 -9.72 -5.47 -0.42
N ARG A 42 -9.96 -4.15 -0.44
CA ARG A 42 -11.02 -3.54 -1.27
C ARG A 42 -10.74 -3.69 -2.76
N LEU A 43 -9.51 -3.43 -3.20
CA LEU A 43 -9.11 -3.55 -4.60
C LEU A 43 -8.99 -5.00 -5.05
N GLU A 44 -8.59 -5.90 -4.16
CA GLU A 44 -8.51 -7.33 -4.43
C GLU A 44 -9.88 -7.94 -4.75
N ARG A 45 -10.95 -7.45 -4.10
CA ARG A 45 -12.33 -7.84 -4.42
C ARG A 45 -12.71 -7.38 -5.84
N GLY A 46 -12.55 -8.29 -6.80
CA GLY A 46 -12.88 -8.07 -8.21
C GLY A 46 -11.69 -7.85 -9.14
N ALA A 47 -10.46 -7.92 -8.61
CA ALA A 47 -9.26 -7.79 -9.43
C ALA A 47 -9.00 -9.04 -10.28
N LYS A 48 -8.99 -8.86 -11.61
CA LYS A 48 -8.54 -9.90 -12.55
C LYS A 48 -7.01 -10.04 -12.58
N VAL A 49 -6.28 -8.97 -12.23
CA VAL A 49 -4.81 -8.93 -12.22
C VAL A 49 -4.33 -8.44 -10.86
N ARG A 50 -3.60 -9.30 -10.14
CA ARG A 50 -3.15 -9.03 -8.76
C ARG A 50 -1.78 -8.36 -8.67
N GLY A 51 -0.93 -8.57 -9.68
CA GLY A 51 0.46 -8.09 -9.66
C GLY A 51 0.63 -6.57 -9.53
N TYR A 52 -0.35 -5.77 -9.98
CA TYR A 52 -0.32 -4.31 -9.91
C TYR A 52 -1.09 -3.72 -8.72
N LEU A 53 -1.77 -4.55 -7.93
CA LEU A 53 -2.62 -4.06 -6.84
C LEU A 53 -1.82 -3.29 -5.79
N HIS A 54 -0.61 -3.74 -5.45
CA HIS A 54 0.24 -3.05 -4.48
C HIS A 54 0.55 -1.60 -4.92
N VAL A 55 0.78 -1.35 -6.21
CA VAL A 55 1.02 0.00 -6.76
C VAL A 55 -0.23 0.86 -6.64
N LEU A 56 -1.39 0.32 -7.02
CA LEU A 56 -2.67 1.03 -6.94
C LEU A 56 -3.05 1.36 -5.50
N THR A 57 -2.88 0.41 -4.58
CA THR A 57 -3.08 0.60 -3.14
C THR A 57 -2.17 1.71 -2.63
N THR A 58 -0.88 1.68 -2.98
CA THR A 58 0.09 2.70 -2.56
C THR A 58 -0.34 4.10 -3.01
N SER A 59 -0.74 4.26 -4.29
CA SER A 59 -1.21 5.52 -4.83
C SER A 59 -2.47 6.04 -4.11
N LYS A 60 -3.44 5.14 -3.84
CA LYS A 60 -4.66 5.50 -3.10
C LYS A 60 -4.38 5.90 -1.66
N VAL A 61 -3.59 5.13 -0.92
CA VAL A 61 -3.22 5.45 0.47
C VAL A 61 -2.49 6.78 0.51
N ARG A 62 -1.53 7.01 -0.38
CA ARG A 62 -0.85 8.31 -0.49
C ARG A 62 -1.83 9.47 -0.70
N SER A 63 -2.81 9.29 -1.60
CA SER A 63 -3.86 10.28 -1.85
C SER A 63 -4.78 10.50 -0.64
N MET A 64 -5.02 9.48 0.17
CA MET A 64 -5.76 9.60 1.43
C MET A 64 -4.97 10.42 2.45
N LEU A 65 -3.69 10.08 2.65
CA LEU A 65 -2.78 10.82 3.54
C LEU A 65 -2.63 12.29 3.11
N TYR A 66 -2.65 12.58 1.81
CA TYR A 66 -2.65 13.96 1.31
C TYR A 66 -3.91 14.73 1.71
N ARG A 67 -5.07 14.10 1.60
CA ARG A 67 -6.34 14.75 1.93
C ARG A 67 -6.51 15.00 3.42
N THR A 68 -5.86 14.21 4.26
CA THR A 68 -5.84 14.40 5.71
C THR A 68 -4.75 15.37 6.17
N GLY A 69 -3.89 15.85 5.27
CA GLY A 69 -2.76 16.72 5.59
C GLY A 69 -1.57 15.98 6.22
N GLU A 70 -1.61 14.64 6.25
CA GLU A 70 -0.59 13.79 6.85
C GLU A 70 0.58 13.50 5.89
N ALA A 71 0.49 13.83 4.59
CA ALA A 71 1.58 13.60 3.63
C ALA A 71 2.12 14.90 3.03
N ARG A 72 3.45 14.94 2.80
CA ARG A 72 4.15 16.09 2.20
C ARG A 72 3.91 16.16 0.70
N ARG A 73 3.38 17.30 0.23
CA ARG A 73 3.12 17.56 -1.19
C ARG A 73 4.38 17.19 -2.00
N PRO A 74 4.28 16.34 -3.04
CA PRO A 74 5.44 16.10 -3.90
C PRO A 74 5.77 17.43 -4.59
N LYS A 75 7.05 17.82 -4.58
CA LYS A 75 7.56 18.93 -5.39
C LYS A 75 7.38 18.63 -6.87
#